data_AF-A0A2G5KF26-F1
#
_entry.id   AF-A0A2G5KF26-F1
#
_cell.length_a   1.000
_cell.length_b   1.000
_cell.length_c   1.000
_cell.angle_alpha   90.00
_cell.angle_beta   90.00
_cell.angle_gamma   90.00
#
_symmetry.space_group_name_H-M   'P 1'
#
loop_
_entity.id
_entity.type
_entity.pdbx_description
1 polymer ?
#
loop_
_entity_poly.entity_id
_entity_poly.type
_entity_poly.pdbx_seq_one_letter_code
_entity_poly.pdbx_strand_id
1 'polypeptide(L)'
;MTTSSRIFLFALLFIGLCSCKENAASQNNVAVKDSVATTKTAITKNFKGQKRYVIAPNGLSLRKEASLESEKLADMPLGSEVVLLGEVGPEILEVGHIKGKMLKLGYDGLVGYAFSGYLSPIRLRSADESAEAYILNLKEKFPDIHFESRPTDPDFHEGAINTYTLPVTNWHEAFYLVAGIYELPKSLGFPNPKGPDKELLEEPNKPEEVWSSDMGITRTNNTLTKIVYSYRAEGFGYSVEITRPDNTDFRIEYLVFVD
;
A
#
# COMPACT_ATOMS: atom_id res chain seq x y z
N MET A 1 -39.87 24.97 65.90
CA MET A 1 -40.70 24.92 64.68
C MET A 1 -40.86 23.47 64.27
N THR A 2 -42.08 22.98 64.43
CA THR A 2 -42.68 21.71 63.95
C THR A 2 -42.65 21.66 62.41
N THR A 3 -42.48 20.53 61.71
CA THR A 3 -43.48 19.45 61.44
C THR A 3 -42.80 18.24 60.74
N SER A 4 -43.01 16.99 61.19
CA SER A 4 -43.86 15.91 60.64
C SER A 4 -43.63 15.54 59.15
N SER A 5 -42.99 14.41 58.81
CA SER A 5 -43.54 13.04 58.63
C SER A 5 -44.69 12.91 57.61
N ARG A 6 -44.50 12.10 56.55
CA ARG A 6 -45.45 11.07 56.06
C ARG A 6 -44.87 10.17 54.96
N ILE A 7 -45.05 8.87 55.20
CA ILE A 7 -44.84 7.71 54.34
C ILE A 7 -45.97 7.65 53.29
N PHE A 8 -45.66 7.26 52.05
CA PHE A 8 -46.67 6.70 51.14
C PHE A 8 -46.11 5.50 50.38
N LEU A 9 -46.80 4.38 50.58
CA LEU A 9 -46.60 3.05 50.02
C LEU A 9 -47.55 2.94 48.81
N PHE A 10 -47.10 2.47 47.65
CA PHE A 10 -48.00 1.99 46.60
C PHE A 10 -47.39 0.76 45.92
N ALA A 11 -47.97 -0.39 46.27
CA ALA A 11 -47.85 -1.64 45.55
C ALA A 11 -48.95 -1.70 44.50
N LEU A 12 -48.64 -2.19 43.29
CA LEU A 12 -49.64 -2.61 42.33
C LEU A 12 -49.16 -3.89 41.64
N LEU A 13 -49.78 -4.98 42.08
CA LEU A 13 -49.91 -6.27 41.40
C LEU A 13 -50.64 -6.07 40.08
N PHE A 14 -50.17 -6.74 39.02
CA PHE A 14 -51.04 -7.24 37.96
C PHE A 14 -50.76 -8.74 37.78
N ILE A 15 -51.79 -9.53 38.05
CA ILE A 15 -51.88 -10.97 37.81
C ILE A 15 -52.72 -11.18 36.56
N GLY A 16 -52.28 -12.09 35.70
CA GLY A 16 -53.13 -12.95 34.89
C GLY A 16 -52.70 -13.06 33.44
N LEU A 17 -52.86 -14.17 32.74
CA LEU A 17 -53.43 -15.50 33.01
C LEU A 17 -53.16 -16.33 31.74
N CYS A 18 -52.87 -17.63 31.90
CA CYS A 18 -53.06 -18.73 30.93
C CYS A 18 -52.26 -18.68 29.60
N SER A 19 -51.73 -19.78 29.03
CA SER A 19 -52.20 -21.16 29.03
C SER A 19 -51.10 -22.13 28.53
N CYS A 20 -51.08 -23.32 29.13
CA CYS A 20 -50.69 -24.67 28.68
C CYS A 20 -49.79 -24.87 27.43
N LYS A 21 -48.65 -25.59 27.57
CA LYS A 21 -48.47 -27.07 27.43
C LYS A 21 -48.27 -27.43 25.94
N GLU A 22 -47.26 -28.17 25.47
CA GLU A 22 -46.62 -29.40 25.96
C GLU A 22 -45.30 -29.64 25.19
N ASN A 23 -44.42 -30.45 25.76
CA ASN A 23 -43.17 -30.94 25.17
C ASN A 23 -43.41 -31.88 23.97
N ALA A 24 -42.49 -31.94 23.01
CA ALA A 24 -41.84 -33.20 22.60
C ALA A 24 -40.88 -33.00 21.42
N ALA A 25 -39.88 -33.88 21.43
CA ALA A 25 -38.69 -33.90 20.61
C ALA A 25 -38.90 -34.41 19.17
N SER A 26 -37.82 -34.23 18.40
CA SER A 26 -37.18 -35.25 17.55
C SER A 26 -37.31 -35.09 16.02
N GLN A 27 -36.15 -34.82 15.44
CA GLN A 27 -35.51 -35.59 14.36
C GLN A 27 -36.09 -35.64 12.93
N ASN A 28 -35.21 -35.14 12.05
CA ASN A 28 -34.65 -35.84 10.88
C ASN A 28 -35.38 -35.84 9.53
N ASN A 29 -34.58 -35.41 8.54
CA ASN A 29 -34.34 -36.00 7.21
C ASN A 29 -34.80 -35.24 5.94
N VAL A 30 -33.77 -34.69 5.27
CA VAL A 30 -33.32 -34.99 3.89
C VAL A 30 -34.18 -34.56 2.69
N ALA A 31 -33.52 -33.67 1.92
CA ALA A 31 -33.50 -33.48 0.46
C ALA A 31 -34.73 -32.93 -0.26
N VAL A 32 -34.61 -31.66 -0.67
CA VAL A 32 -35.08 -31.19 -1.97
C VAL A 32 -33.90 -30.49 -2.67
N LYS A 33 -33.64 -30.89 -3.91
CA LYS A 33 -32.62 -30.37 -4.81
C LYS A 33 -32.99 -28.99 -5.39
N ASP A 34 -31.95 -28.32 -5.86
CA ASP A 34 -31.88 -27.17 -6.75
C ASP A 34 -32.25 -25.79 -6.18
N SER A 35 -31.23 -24.97 -5.94
CA SER A 35 -30.86 -23.94 -6.92
C SER A 35 -29.77 -23.01 -6.38
N VAL A 36 -28.74 -22.83 -7.21
CA VAL A 36 -27.80 -21.71 -7.32
C VAL A 36 -27.97 -20.58 -6.28
N ALA A 37 -27.01 -20.48 -5.37
CA ALA A 37 -26.73 -19.23 -4.65
C ALA A 37 -25.23 -19.11 -4.36
N THR A 38 -24.61 -18.22 -5.13
CA THR A 38 -23.44 -17.37 -4.81
C THR A 38 -22.85 -17.56 -3.42
N THR A 39 -21.71 -18.23 -3.34
CA THR A 39 -20.75 -18.03 -2.25
C THR A 39 -19.53 -17.35 -2.82
N LYS A 40 -19.62 -16.01 -2.90
CA LYS A 40 -18.45 -15.14 -2.84
C LYS A 40 -17.91 -15.32 -1.42
N THR A 41 -17.01 -16.29 -1.24
CA THR A 41 -16.21 -16.43 -0.03
C THR A 41 -15.36 -15.18 0.07
N ALA A 42 -15.90 -14.16 0.75
CA ALA A 42 -15.12 -13.04 1.25
C ALA A 42 -14.20 -13.63 2.32
N ILE A 43 -12.98 -13.98 1.90
CA ILE A 43 -11.90 -14.34 2.78
C ILE A 43 -11.70 -13.12 3.68
N THR A 44 -12.21 -13.19 4.90
CA THR A 44 -12.02 -12.16 5.91
C THR A 44 -10.59 -12.33 6.40
N LYS A 45 -9.62 -11.82 5.63
CA LYS A 45 -8.22 -11.75 6.05
C LYS A 45 -8.20 -10.92 7.33
N ASN A 46 -7.83 -11.54 8.45
CA ASN A 46 -7.62 -10.82 9.70
C ASN A 46 -6.32 -10.02 9.55
N PHE A 47 -6.44 -8.76 9.16
CA PHE A 47 -5.32 -7.87 8.93
C PHE A 47 -4.77 -7.20 10.21
N LYS A 48 -5.40 -7.46 11.36
CA LYS A 48 -5.07 -6.81 12.63
C LYS A 48 -3.71 -7.26 13.15
N GLY A 49 -2.86 -6.31 13.52
CA GLY A 49 -1.51 -6.54 14.03
C GLY A 49 -0.43 -6.62 12.95
N GLN A 50 -0.78 -6.54 11.67
CA GLN A 50 0.22 -6.55 10.60
C GLN A 50 0.96 -5.22 10.51
N LYS A 51 2.28 -5.29 10.35
CA LYS A 51 3.12 -4.11 10.08
C LYS A 51 2.91 -3.62 8.65
N ARG A 52 2.94 -2.31 8.48
CA ARG A 52 3.02 -1.60 7.19
C ARG A 52 4.07 -0.51 7.30
N TYR A 53 4.53 -0.03 6.16
CA TYR A 53 5.54 1.00 6.06
C TYR A 53 5.03 2.14 5.18
N VAL A 54 5.30 3.37 5.60
CA VAL A 54 4.95 4.56 4.83
C VAL A 54 5.87 4.67 3.62
N ILE A 55 5.28 4.71 2.42
CA ILE A 55 6.01 4.86 1.15
C ILE A 55 5.76 6.21 0.46
N ALA A 56 5.00 7.11 1.09
CA ALA A 56 4.81 8.47 0.58
C ALA A 56 6.11 9.29 0.69
N PRO A 57 6.63 9.89 -0.41
CA PRO A 57 7.91 10.61 -0.40
C PRO A 57 8.02 11.75 0.61
N ASN A 58 6.89 12.38 0.92
CA ASN A 58 6.76 13.50 1.85
C ASN A 58 6.14 13.09 3.20
N GLY A 59 6.07 11.79 3.47
CA GLY A 59 5.37 11.24 4.63
C GLY A 59 3.86 11.14 4.43
N LEU A 60 3.18 10.61 5.43
CA LEU A 60 1.75 10.32 5.42
C LEU A 60 1.11 10.82 6.71
N SER A 61 0.01 11.56 6.60
CA SER A 61 -0.70 12.06 7.78
C SER A 61 -1.54 10.97 8.45
N LEU A 62 -1.43 10.88 9.78
CA LEU A 62 -2.38 10.16 10.63
C LEU A 62 -3.51 11.10 11.03
N ARG A 63 -4.76 10.69 10.83
CA ARG A 63 -5.94 11.53 11.01
C ARG A 63 -6.90 10.95 12.04
N LYS A 64 -7.70 11.83 12.65
CA LYS A 64 -8.63 11.47 13.73
C LYS A 64 -9.79 10.60 13.27
N GLU A 65 -10.30 10.85 12.07
CA GLU A 65 -11.41 10.11 11.47
C GLU A 65 -11.00 9.52 10.13
N ALA A 66 -11.85 8.63 9.60
CA ALA A 66 -11.64 7.96 8.33
C ALA A 66 -11.93 8.87 7.13
N SER A 67 -11.33 10.07 7.11
CA SER A 67 -11.50 11.08 6.08
C SER A 67 -10.20 11.85 5.87
N LEU A 68 -9.93 12.23 4.62
CA LEU A 68 -8.79 13.08 4.23
C LEU A 68 -8.90 14.50 4.78
N GLU A 69 -10.09 14.94 5.19
CA GLU A 69 -10.33 16.30 5.68
C GLU A 69 -10.37 16.38 7.21
N SER A 70 -10.33 15.24 7.89
CA SER A 70 -10.37 15.22 9.36
C SER A 70 -9.07 15.71 10.00
N GLU A 71 -9.18 16.13 11.26
CA GLU A 71 -8.08 16.64 12.09
C GLU A 71 -6.83 15.74 11.96
N LYS A 72 -5.69 16.36 11.65
CA LYS A 72 -4.40 15.68 11.59
C LYS A 72 -3.86 15.49 13.01
N LEU A 73 -3.62 14.23 13.38
CA LEU A 73 -3.05 13.84 14.67
C LEU A 73 -1.52 13.85 14.66
N ALA A 74 -0.91 13.39 13.57
CA ALA A 74 0.54 13.31 13.40
C ALA A 74 0.93 13.26 11.92
N ASP A 75 2.19 13.59 11.63
CA ASP A 75 2.85 13.27 10.36
C ASP A 75 3.75 12.04 10.56
N MET A 76 3.59 11.04 9.70
CA MET A 76 4.40 9.82 9.69
C MET A 76 5.44 9.94 8.58
N PRO A 77 6.74 10.08 8.89
CA PRO A 77 7.79 10.20 7.87
C PRO A 77 7.85 9.00 6.92
N LEU A 78 8.45 9.19 5.73
CA LEU A 78 8.79 8.11 4.80
C LEU A 78 9.57 7.00 5.54
N GLY A 79 9.20 5.74 5.30
CA GLY A 79 9.81 4.56 5.92
C GLY A 79 9.27 4.21 7.31
N SER A 80 8.43 5.04 7.92
CA SER A 80 7.85 4.78 9.25
C SER A 80 7.07 3.47 9.28
N GLU A 81 7.31 2.68 10.32
CA GLU A 81 6.52 1.48 10.63
C GLU A 81 5.21 1.88 11.31
N VAL A 82 4.10 1.29 10.87
CA VAL A 82 2.77 1.44 11.46
C VAL A 82 2.13 0.07 11.66
N VAL A 83 1.24 -0.03 12.64
CA VAL A 83 0.51 -1.27 12.95
C VAL A 83 -0.92 -1.16 12.46
N LEU A 84 -1.36 -2.09 11.61
CA LEU A 84 -2.73 -2.14 11.13
C LEU A 84 -3.68 -2.63 12.24
N LEU A 85 -4.65 -1.80 12.61
CA LEU A 85 -5.61 -2.11 13.69
C LEU A 85 -7.00 -2.49 13.15
N GLY A 86 -7.32 -2.08 11.93
CA GLY A 86 -8.56 -2.42 11.24
C GLY A 86 -8.72 -1.68 9.92
N GLU A 87 -9.69 -2.13 9.13
CA GLU A 87 -10.10 -1.41 7.92
C GLU A 87 -11.36 -0.60 8.20
N VAL A 88 -11.48 0.57 7.58
CA VAL A 88 -12.76 1.27 7.49
C VAL A 88 -13.44 0.88 6.18
N GLY A 89 -14.77 1.02 6.12
CA GLY A 89 -15.68 0.47 5.11
C GLY A 89 -15.35 0.78 3.63
N PRO A 90 -16.27 0.45 2.70
CA PRO A 90 -15.96 0.29 1.28
C PRO A 90 -15.66 1.59 0.51
N GLU A 91 -15.54 2.73 1.18
CA GLU A 91 -15.27 4.01 0.50
C GLU A 91 -13.86 4.01 -0.08
N ILE A 92 -13.81 4.06 -1.42
CA ILE A 92 -12.57 4.20 -2.17
C ILE A 92 -12.34 5.68 -2.42
N LEU A 93 -11.22 6.18 -1.91
CA LEU A 93 -10.71 7.52 -2.10
C LEU A 93 -9.62 7.53 -3.17
N GLU A 94 -9.36 8.69 -3.77
CA GLU A 94 -8.27 8.90 -4.72
C GLU A 94 -7.40 10.08 -4.28
N VAL A 95 -6.09 9.86 -4.19
CA VAL A 95 -5.09 10.90 -3.85
C VAL A 95 -3.94 10.78 -4.84
N GLY A 96 -3.70 11.82 -5.65
CA GLY A 96 -2.61 11.80 -6.65
C GLY A 96 -2.74 10.63 -7.64
N HIS A 97 -3.95 10.37 -8.13
CA HIS A 97 -4.28 9.25 -9.03
C HIS A 97 -4.09 7.85 -8.44
N ILE A 98 -3.84 7.76 -7.14
CA ILE A 98 -3.74 6.51 -6.40
C ILE A 98 -5.06 6.27 -5.71
N LYS A 99 -5.65 5.09 -5.93
CA LYS A 99 -6.87 4.66 -5.27
C LYS A 99 -6.53 3.90 -3.99
N GLY A 100 -7.31 4.14 -2.94
CA GLY A 100 -7.13 3.50 -1.65
C GLY A 100 -8.30 3.76 -0.73
N LYS A 101 -8.17 3.39 0.54
CA LYS A 101 -9.16 3.61 1.60
C LYS A 101 -8.48 4.07 2.86
N MET A 102 -9.25 4.55 3.83
CA MET A 102 -8.70 4.87 5.14
C MET A 102 -8.55 3.58 5.97
N LEU A 103 -7.34 3.33 6.47
CA LEU A 103 -7.05 2.23 7.38
C LEU A 103 -6.86 2.75 8.78
N LYS A 104 -7.37 2.04 9.78
CA LYS A 104 -7.13 2.35 11.19
C LYS A 104 -5.76 1.81 11.59
N LEU A 105 -4.89 2.67 12.09
CA LEU A 105 -3.49 2.37 12.36
C LEU A 105 -3.10 2.79 13.78
N GLY A 106 -2.09 2.12 14.32
CA GLY A 106 -1.31 2.57 15.47
C GLY A 106 0.04 3.09 15.00
N TYR A 107 0.45 4.25 15.51
CA TYR A 107 1.75 4.87 15.24
C TYR A 107 2.16 5.72 16.44
N ASP A 108 3.35 5.47 16.99
CA ASP A 108 3.92 6.23 18.12
C ASP A 108 2.95 6.46 19.29
N GLY A 109 2.27 5.40 19.72
CA GLY A 109 1.26 5.45 20.80
C GLY A 109 -0.09 6.08 20.42
N LEU A 110 -0.20 6.71 19.25
CA LEU A 110 -1.44 7.26 18.72
C LEU A 110 -2.21 6.22 17.92
N VAL A 111 -3.54 6.38 17.92
CA VAL A 111 -4.46 5.60 17.08
C VAL A 111 -5.24 6.58 16.20
N GLY A 112 -5.20 6.34 14.90
CA GLY A 112 -5.90 7.17 13.92
C GLY A 112 -6.11 6.43 12.61
N TYR A 113 -6.32 7.19 11.53
CA TYR A 113 -6.56 6.68 10.20
C TYR A 113 -5.59 7.28 9.19
N ALA A 114 -5.13 6.49 8.23
CA ALA A 114 -4.31 6.99 7.13
C ALA A 114 -4.69 6.34 5.80
N PHE A 115 -4.36 7.01 4.71
CA PHE A 115 -4.69 6.58 3.35
C PHE A 115 -3.84 5.37 2.93
N SER A 116 -4.50 4.28 2.54
CA SER A 116 -3.85 3.00 2.25
C SER A 116 -2.94 3.00 1.03
N GLY A 117 -3.16 3.93 0.08
CA GLY A 117 -2.38 3.99 -1.16
C GLY A 117 -0.90 4.32 -0.97
N TYR A 118 -0.51 4.76 0.23
CA TYR A 118 0.87 5.06 0.59
C TYR A 118 1.41 4.15 1.70
N LEU A 119 0.85 2.95 1.84
CA LEU A 119 1.29 1.94 2.79
C LEU A 119 1.67 0.65 2.06
N SER A 120 2.85 0.13 2.36
CA SER A 120 3.33 -1.15 1.83
C SER A 120 3.59 -2.16 2.96
N PRO A 121 3.43 -3.47 2.74
CA PRO A 121 3.98 -4.48 3.64
C PRO A 121 5.51 -4.61 3.52
N ILE A 122 6.13 -4.01 2.50
CA ILE A 122 7.57 -4.03 2.25
C ILE A 122 8.19 -2.79 2.89
N ARG A 123 9.23 -2.98 3.72
CA ARG A 123 10.00 -1.86 4.29
C ARG A 123 10.76 -1.14 3.18
N LEU A 124 11.18 0.10 3.39
CA LEU A 124 12.14 0.73 2.48
C LEU A 124 13.58 0.28 2.80
N ARG A 125 14.48 0.47 1.84
CA ARG A 125 15.93 0.31 2.03
C ARG A 125 16.42 1.35 3.04
N SER A 126 17.34 0.96 3.91
CA SER A 126 18.03 1.89 4.80
C SER A 126 19.22 2.54 4.07
N ALA A 127 19.58 3.78 4.42
CA ALA A 127 20.64 4.52 3.71
C ALA A 127 22.02 3.83 3.77
N ASP A 128 22.26 3.01 4.80
CA ASP A 128 23.49 2.24 5.04
C ASP A 128 23.50 0.85 4.38
N GLU A 129 22.41 0.45 3.73
CA GLU A 129 22.25 -0.84 3.05
C GLU A 129 22.38 -0.65 1.54
N SER A 130 23.20 -1.44 0.84
CA SER A 130 23.24 -1.38 -0.63
C SER A 130 21.94 -1.89 -1.25
N ALA A 131 21.61 -1.45 -2.46
CA ALA A 131 20.40 -1.91 -3.17
C ALA A 131 20.39 -3.43 -3.36
N GLU A 132 21.53 -4.03 -3.71
CA GLU A 132 21.67 -5.47 -3.86
C GLU A 132 21.45 -6.22 -2.54
N ALA A 133 22.13 -5.79 -1.45
CA ALA A 133 21.97 -6.42 -0.14
C ALA A 133 20.51 -6.35 0.35
N TYR A 134 19.85 -5.21 0.12
CA TYR A 134 18.44 -5.02 0.40
C TYR A 134 17.54 -5.98 -0.37
N ILE A 135 17.73 -6.13 -1.68
CA ILE A 135 16.92 -7.05 -2.51
C ILE A 135 17.14 -8.51 -2.08
N LEU A 136 18.37 -8.90 -1.77
CA LEU A 136 18.69 -10.23 -1.25
C LEU A 136 18.04 -10.47 0.12
N ASN A 137 18.02 -9.47 1.01
CA ASN A 137 17.31 -9.56 2.28
C ASN A 137 15.78 -9.66 2.11
N LEU A 138 15.21 -8.92 1.13
CA LEU A 138 13.78 -9.04 0.82
C LEU A 138 13.41 -10.45 0.39
N LYS A 139 14.27 -11.13 -0.37
CA LYS A 139 14.05 -12.51 -0.82
C LYS A 139 13.88 -13.50 0.34
N GLU A 140 14.50 -13.26 1.49
CA GLU A 140 14.29 -14.09 2.68
C GLU A 140 12.83 -14.05 3.19
N LYS A 141 12.17 -12.89 3.03
CA LYS A 141 10.77 -12.68 3.44
C LYS A 141 9.78 -12.95 2.32
N PHE A 142 10.21 -12.77 1.07
CA PHE A 142 9.42 -12.95 -0.14
C PHE A 142 10.18 -13.87 -1.10
N PRO A 143 10.07 -15.20 -0.93
CA PRO A 143 10.85 -16.18 -1.69
C PRO A 143 10.64 -16.13 -3.22
N ASP A 144 9.52 -15.55 -3.67
CA ASP A 144 9.18 -15.38 -5.08
C ASP A 144 9.99 -14.25 -5.77
N ILE A 145 10.80 -13.50 -5.00
CA ILE A 145 11.75 -12.55 -5.56
C ILE A 145 12.85 -13.30 -6.30
N HIS A 146 12.88 -13.09 -7.62
CA HIS A 146 13.98 -13.49 -8.48
C HIS A 146 14.96 -12.33 -8.57
N PHE A 147 16.26 -12.59 -8.49
CA PHE A 147 17.32 -11.58 -8.63
C PHE A 147 18.43 -12.17 -9.50
N GLU A 148 18.93 -11.37 -10.43
CA GLU A 148 20.05 -11.69 -11.30
C GLU A 148 20.91 -10.44 -11.49
N SER A 149 22.23 -10.62 -11.55
CA SER A 149 23.19 -9.58 -11.91
C SER A 149 24.08 -10.07 -13.03
N ARG A 150 24.33 -9.21 -14.02
CA ARG A 150 25.23 -9.49 -15.15
C ARG A 150 26.01 -8.23 -15.52
N PRO A 151 27.22 -8.36 -16.10
CA PRO A 151 27.92 -7.21 -16.64
C PRO A 151 27.17 -6.61 -17.84
N THR A 152 27.47 -5.36 -18.15
CA THR A 152 27.10 -4.73 -19.41
C THR A 152 27.79 -5.42 -20.61
N ASP A 153 27.33 -5.10 -21.83
CA ASP A 153 27.98 -5.57 -23.05
C ASP A 153 29.43 -5.03 -23.12
N PRO A 154 30.44 -5.84 -23.51
CA PRO A 154 31.82 -5.36 -23.66
C PRO A 154 31.99 -4.21 -24.67
N ASP A 155 31.09 -4.08 -25.65
CA ASP A 155 31.07 -2.98 -26.61
C ASP A 155 30.31 -1.74 -26.08
N PHE A 156 29.80 -1.81 -24.86
CA PHE A 156 29.18 -0.71 -24.10
C PHE A 156 30.10 -0.27 -22.95
N HIS A 157 29.69 0.77 -22.22
CA HIS A 157 30.34 1.25 -21.00
C HIS A 157 30.45 0.14 -19.93
N GLU A 158 31.55 0.16 -19.17
CA GLU A 158 31.75 -0.77 -18.03
C GLU A 158 30.65 -0.56 -16.99
N GLY A 159 30.05 -1.65 -16.52
CA GLY A 159 28.88 -1.54 -15.66
C GLY A 159 28.21 -2.87 -15.32
N ALA A 160 27.03 -2.78 -14.74
CA ALA A 160 26.22 -3.91 -14.34
C ALA A 160 24.74 -3.70 -14.63
N ILE A 161 24.04 -4.80 -14.88
CA ILE A 161 22.60 -4.87 -15.05
C ILE A 161 22.05 -5.81 -13.99
N ASN A 162 21.26 -5.27 -13.07
CA ASN A 162 20.56 -6.00 -12.03
C ASN A 162 19.09 -6.12 -12.40
N THR A 163 18.56 -7.35 -12.47
CA THR A 163 17.14 -7.62 -12.71
C THR A 163 16.51 -8.28 -11.49
N TYR A 164 15.32 -7.84 -11.09
CA TYR A 164 14.56 -8.51 -10.04
C TYR A 164 13.05 -8.34 -10.13
N THR A 165 12.32 -9.20 -9.43
CA THR A 165 10.86 -9.07 -9.27
C THR A 165 10.50 -8.38 -7.95
N LEU A 166 9.44 -7.57 -7.97
CA LEU A 166 8.83 -7.00 -6.77
C LEU A 166 7.45 -7.62 -6.50
N PRO A 167 7.20 -8.15 -5.28
CA PRO A 167 5.98 -8.89 -4.94
C PRO A 167 4.84 -7.92 -4.56
N VAL A 168 4.50 -7.01 -5.48
CA VAL A 168 3.45 -6.00 -5.31
C VAL A 168 2.52 -6.00 -6.52
N THR A 169 1.27 -5.57 -6.33
CA THR A 169 0.24 -5.69 -7.38
C THR A 169 -0.09 -4.39 -8.08
N ASN A 170 0.33 -3.25 -7.52
CA ASN A 170 -0.05 -1.92 -7.99
C ASN A 170 1.15 -1.10 -8.44
N TRP A 171 0.98 -0.35 -9.53
CA TRP A 171 2.02 0.49 -10.12
C TRP A 171 2.60 1.54 -9.17
N HIS A 172 1.75 2.20 -8.37
CA HIS A 172 2.21 3.23 -7.44
C HIS A 172 3.07 2.66 -6.31
N GLU A 173 2.74 1.47 -5.82
CA GLU A 173 3.53 0.80 -4.78
C GLU A 173 4.88 0.35 -5.34
N ALA A 174 4.89 -0.28 -6.52
CA ALA A 174 6.13 -0.62 -7.22
C ALA A 174 7.00 0.62 -7.45
N PHE A 175 6.40 1.71 -7.95
CA PHE A 175 7.09 2.96 -8.20
C PHE A 175 7.74 3.53 -6.94
N TYR A 176 7.01 3.68 -5.84
CA TYR A 176 7.60 4.30 -4.64
C TYR A 176 8.60 3.40 -3.91
N LEU A 177 8.45 2.08 -3.99
CA LEU A 177 9.49 1.17 -3.50
C LEU A 177 10.77 1.31 -4.33
N VAL A 178 10.67 1.30 -5.66
CA VAL A 178 11.82 1.52 -6.56
C VAL A 178 12.44 2.89 -6.34
N ALA A 179 11.62 3.93 -6.21
CA ALA A 179 12.05 5.28 -5.89
C ALA A 179 12.84 5.35 -4.58
N GLY A 180 12.42 4.62 -3.55
CA GLY A 180 13.16 4.53 -2.30
C GLY A 180 14.43 3.67 -2.38
N ILE A 181 14.43 2.60 -3.18
CA ILE A 181 15.62 1.74 -3.37
C ILE A 181 16.75 2.52 -4.04
N TYR A 182 16.45 3.26 -5.10
CA TYR A 182 17.45 3.97 -5.91
C TYR A 182 17.47 5.49 -5.69
N GLU A 183 16.80 5.97 -4.65
CA GLU A 183 16.80 7.39 -4.25
C GLU A 183 16.39 8.36 -5.38
N LEU A 184 15.33 8.01 -6.11
CA LEU A 184 14.83 8.83 -7.22
C LEU A 184 14.38 10.22 -6.71
N PRO A 185 14.50 11.28 -7.52
CA PRO A 185 14.04 12.61 -7.16
C PRO A 185 12.57 12.62 -6.74
N LYS A 186 12.29 13.13 -5.54
CA LYS A 186 10.92 13.20 -4.99
C LYS A 186 9.97 14.07 -5.82
N SER A 187 10.52 14.98 -6.63
CA SER A 187 9.80 15.87 -7.53
C SER A 187 9.11 15.13 -8.68
N LEU A 188 9.61 13.96 -9.09
CA LEU A 188 9.09 13.24 -10.26
C LEU A 188 7.79 12.47 -9.97
N GLY A 189 7.54 12.08 -8.71
CA GLY A 189 6.25 11.52 -8.25
C GLY A 189 5.74 10.28 -9.02
N PHE A 190 4.68 9.64 -8.52
CA PHE A 190 4.03 8.60 -9.33
C PHE A 190 3.27 9.24 -10.49
N PRO A 191 3.53 8.85 -11.76
CA PRO A 191 2.88 9.47 -12.91
C PRO A 191 1.40 9.12 -13.01
N ASN A 192 0.62 9.96 -13.70
CA ASN A 192 -0.78 9.66 -14.00
C ASN A 192 -0.87 8.35 -14.81
N PRO A 193 -1.68 7.36 -14.40
CA PRO A 193 -1.80 6.11 -15.16
C PRO A 193 -2.35 6.27 -16.58
N LYS A 194 -3.06 7.37 -16.85
CA LYS A 194 -3.63 7.72 -18.15
C LYS A 194 -2.88 8.90 -18.76
N GLY A 195 -2.90 9.02 -20.08
CA GLY A 195 -2.16 10.06 -20.78
C GLY A 195 -1.72 9.60 -22.17
N PRO A 196 -0.84 10.38 -22.83
CA PRO A 196 -0.27 9.96 -24.12
C PRO A 196 0.51 8.66 -23.99
N ASP A 197 0.62 7.94 -25.12
CA ASP A 197 1.32 6.64 -25.20
C ASP A 197 2.77 6.74 -24.75
N LYS A 198 3.41 7.90 -24.95
CA LYS A 198 4.73 8.24 -24.43
C LYS A 198 4.72 9.63 -23.82
N GLU A 199 5.36 9.76 -22.68
CA GLU A 199 5.53 11.02 -21.96
C GLU A 199 6.94 11.05 -21.36
N LEU A 200 7.55 12.22 -21.30
CA LEU A 200 8.85 12.46 -20.67
C LEU A 200 8.67 13.58 -19.65
N LEU A 201 9.07 13.33 -18.41
CA LEU A 201 9.06 14.30 -17.31
C LEU A 201 10.50 14.57 -16.89
N GLU A 202 10.95 15.80 -17.06
CA GLU A 202 12.28 16.24 -16.60
C GLU A 202 12.23 16.63 -15.11
N GLU A 203 13.30 16.36 -14.38
CA GLU A 203 13.43 16.81 -12.99
C GLU A 203 13.49 18.36 -12.94
N PRO A 204 12.53 19.04 -12.28
CA PRO A 204 12.46 20.49 -12.33
C PRO A 204 13.69 21.23 -11.76
N ASN A 205 14.39 20.64 -10.80
CA ASN A 205 15.55 21.22 -10.11
C ASN A 205 16.80 20.35 -10.26
N LYS A 206 16.98 19.75 -11.44
CA LYS A 206 18.18 18.96 -11.78
C LYS A 206 19.46 19.80 -11.55
N PRO A 207 20.50 19.26 -10.88
CA PRO A 207 21.77 19.97 -10.70
C PRO A 207 22.44 20.31 -12.05
N GLU A 208 23.24 21.37 -12.11
CA GLU A 208 23.85 21.86 -13.36
C GLU A 208 24.84 20.84 -13.96
N GLU A 209 25.55 20.11 -13.11
CA GLU A 209 26.49 19.05 -13.47
C GLU A 209 25.83 17.77 -14.00
N VAL A 210 24.51 17.63 -13.80
CA VAL A 210 23.75 16.47 -14.26
C VAL A 210 23.28 16.74 -15.68
N TRP A 211 23.64 15.86 -16.61
CA TRP A 211 23.25 15.98 -18.02
C TRP A 211 21.79 15.62 -18.23
N SER A 212 21.32 14.51 -17.64
CA SER A 212 19.93 14.06 -17.72
C SER A 212 19.42 13.54 -16.37
N SER A 213 18.18 13.85 -16.02
CA SER A 213 17.48 13.34 -14.84
C SER A 213 15.98 13.35 -15.17
N ASP A 214 15.54 12.29 -15.85
CA ASP A 214 14.26 12.30 -16.55
C ASP A 214 13.52 10.98 -16.35
N MET A 215 12.18 11.08 -16.27
CA MET A 215 11.29 9.94 -16.17
C MET A 215 10.48 9.77 -17.46
N GLY A 216 10.75 8.70 -18.19
CA GLY A 216 9.97 8.26 -19.33
C GLY A 216 8.80 7.37 -18.90
N ILE A 217 7.60 7.65 -19.42
CA ILE A 217 6.39 6.88 -19.15
C ILE A 217 5.85 6.33 -20.46
N THR A 218 5.57 5.03 -20.50
CA THR A 218 4.89 4.37 -21.63
C THR A 218 3.54 3.83 -21.21
N ARG A 219 2.56 4.04 -22.07
CA ARG A 219 1.19 3.58 -21.92
C ARG A 219 0.75 2.84 -23.18
N THR A 220 -0.21 1.95 -23.01
CA THR A 220 -0.94 1.33 -24.13
C THR A 220 -2.40 1.32 -23.76
N ASN A 221 -3.27 1.87 -24.61
CA ASN A 221 -4.70 2.00 -24.35
C ASN A 221 -4.99 2.64 -22.97
N ASN A 222 -4.32 3.76 -22.66
CA ASN A 222 -4.44 4.47 -21.37
C ASN A 222 -4.11 3.61 -20.13
N THR A 223 -3.26 2.60 -20.28
CA THR A 223 -2.77 1.75 -19.19
C THR A 223 -1.25 1.82 -19.14
N LEU A 224 -0.67 2.07 -17.96
CA LEU A 224 0.78 2.03 -17.75
C LEU A 224 1.35 0.65 -18.09
N THR A 225 2.40 0.65 -18.90
CA THR A 225 3.15 -0.56 -19.26
C THR A 225 4.62 -0.47 -18.85
N LYS A 226 5.18 0.75 -18.78
CA LYS A 226 6.58 0.98 -18.42
C LYS A 226 6.78 2.36 -17.78
N ILE A 227 7.63 2.41 -16.76
CA ILE A 227 8.22 3.65 -16.23
C ILE A 227 9.73 3.45 -16.26
N VAL A 228 10.48 4.41 -16.81
CA VAL A 228 11.95 4.41 -16.80
C VAL A 228 12.41 5.71 -16.19
N TYR A 229 13.27 5.65 -15.19
CA TYR A 229 14.03 6.81 -14.75
C TYR A 229 15.46 6.68 -15.25
N SER A 230 16.01 7.76 -15.80
CA SER A 230 17.36 7.83 -16.35
C SER A 230 18.11 9.00 -15.74
N TYR A 231 19.32 8.73 -15.26
CA TYR A 231 20.24 9.71 -14.71
C TYR A 231 21.60 9.61 -15.42
N ARG A 232 22.17 10.75 -15.83
CA ARG A 232 23.55 10.82 -16.35
C ARG A 232 24.24 12.07 -15.87
N ALA A 233 25.50 11.92 -15.51
CA ALA A 233 26.44 13.00 -15.23
C ALA A 233 27.81 12.63 -15.82
N GLU A 234 28.81 13.48 -15.62
CA GLU A 234 30.17 13.21 -16.08
C GLU A 234 30.71 11.89 -15.48
N GLY A 235 31.17 10.99 -16.35
CA GLY A 235 31.83 9.73 -15.97
C GLY A 235 30.92 8.62 -15.46
N PHE A 236 29.60 8.84 -15.31
CA PHE A 236 28.68 7.78 -14.91
C PHE A 236 27.22 8.03 -15.26
N GLY A 237 26.45 6.94 -15.34
CA GLY A 237 25.01 7.01 -15.46
C GLY A 237 24.31 5.77 -14.92
N TYR A 238 23.01 5.89 -14.71
CA TYR A 238 22.17 4.75 -14.41
C TYR A 238 20.76 4.93 -14.97
N SER A 239 20.06 3.83 -15.14
CA SER A 239 18.62 3.82 -15.41
C SER A 239 17.93 2.74 -14.62
N VAL A 240 16.71 3.01 -14.17
CA VAL A 240 15.83 2.00 -13.58
C VAL A 240 14.53 1.90 -14.36
N GLU A 241 14.25 0.72 -14.88
CA GLU A 241 13.03 0.39 -15.61
C GLU A 241 12.09 -0.45 -14.74
N ILE A 242 10.82 -0.05 -14.68
CA ILE A 242 9.72 -0.75 -14.03
C ILE A 242 8.76 -1.24 -15.12
N THR A 243 8.57 -2.55 -15.25
CA THR A 243 7.63 -3.18 -16.18
C THR A 243 6.75 -4.20 -15.49
N ARG A 244 5.66 -4.58 -16.16
CA ARG A 244 4.79 -5.67 -15.73
C ARG A 244 4.41 -6.56 -16.94
N PRO A 245 5.31 -7.45 -17.38
CA PRO A 245 5.16 -8.17 -18.65
C PRO A 245 3.91 -9.08 -18.71
N ASP A 246 3.53 -9.73 -17.60
CA ASP A 246 2.50 -10.79 -17.62
C ASP A 246 1.35 -10.59 -16.61
N ASN A 247 1.10 -9.35 -16.17
CA ASN A 247 0.13 -9.02 -15.12
C ASN A 247 0.32 -9.75 -13.77
N THR A 248 1.37 -10.56 -13.59
CA THR A 248 1.72 -11.22 -12.33
C THR A 248 2.54 -10.26 -11.47
N ASP A 249 3.84 -10.19 -11.71
CA ASP A 249 4.79 -9.45 -10.90
C ASP A 249 5.41 -8.26 -11.64
N PHE A 250 5.83 -7.25 -10.89
CA PHE A 250 6.64 -6.17 -11.43
C PHE A 250 8.07 -6.65 -11.64
N ARG A 251 8.60 -6.45 -12.85
CA ARG A 251 10.01 -6.67 -13.18
C ARG A 251 10.73 -5.34 -13.18
N ILE A 252 11.83 -5.28 -12.43
CA ILE A 252 12.71 -4.13 -12.35
C ILE A 252 14.03 -4.47 -13.02
N GLU A 253 14.53 -3.57 -13.84
CA GLU A 253 15.87 -3.64 -14.43
C GLU A 253 16.63 -2.37 -14.07
N TYR A 254 17.73 -2.51 -13.35
CA TYR A 254 18.63 -1.42 -12.98
C TYR A 254 19.94 -1.59 -13.73
N LEU A 255 20.24 -0.64 -14.61
CA LEU A 255 21.50 -0.52 -15.34
C LEU A 255 22.32 0.59 -14.68
N VAL A 256 23.58 0.31 -14.37
CA VAL A 256 24.57 1.31 -13.95
C VAL A 256 25.82 1.13 -14.80
N PHE A 257 26.44 2.24 -15.19
CA PHE A 257 27.64 2.25 -16.02
C PHE A 257 28.53 3.45 -15.73
N VAL A 258 29.81 3.33 -16.08
CA VAL A 258 30.81 4.38 -16.04
C VAL A 258 31.28 4.72 -17.46
N ASP A 259 31.31 6.02 -17.76
CA ASP A 259 31.70 6.55 -19.08
C ASP A 259 33.22 6.65 -19.24
#